data_AF-A0A2H6MZ33-F1
#
_entry.id   AF-A0A2H6MZ33-F1
#
_cell.length_a   1.000
_cell.length_b   1.000
_cell.length_c   1.000
_cell.angle_alpha   90.00
_cell.angle_beta   90.00
_cell.angle_gamma   90.00
#
_symmetry.space_group_name_H-M   'P 1'
#
loop_
_entity.id
_entity.type
_entity.pdbx_description
1 polymer ?
#
loop_
_entity_poly.entity_id
_entity_poly.type
_entity_poly.pdbx_seq_one_letter_code
_entity_poly.pdbx_strand_id
1 'polypeptide(L)'
;SKELFKSIYQAWEHGKPLGLSEDLQNLFYNILHDVKVKSADRYDAIKTCTLHPISAGLPWRAKGCVVGIPYHFSNRSSGEQQIAKIDVQLRGKKVNWTSPEGLALKDALILSPEAQKFAIAREIIDLQQNRPLICATVGPICLAGSYISGVTVKQALGLYYAPVLLRSIYNVAVVALGLIGYCLLYDTISQAFDYRTDRKTASISPSFARGGVEFYN
;
A
#
# COMPACT_ATOMS: atom_id res chain seq x y z
N SER A 1 -2.06 -9.34 9.88
CA SER A 1 -2.48 -8.96 11.25
C SER A 1 -1.69 -7.72 11.68
N LYS A 2 -2.25 -6.84 12.51
CA LYS A 2 -1.58 -5.61 13.00
C LYS A 2 -0.21 -5.89 13.64
N GLU A 3 -0.09 -6.97 14.41
CA GLU A 3 1.20 -7.40 15.01
C GLU A 3 2.22 -7.83 13.96
N LEU A 4 1.81 -8.61 12.96
CA LEU A 4 2.69 -9.01 11.85
C LEU A 4 3.17 -7.78 11.04
N PHE A 5 2.30 -6.80 10.87
CA PHE A 5 2.67 -5.55 10.21
C PHE A 5 3.73 -4.80 11.01
N LYS A 6 3.54 -4.67 12.34
CA LYS A 6 4.53 -4.07 13.24
C LYS A 6 5.87 -4.81 13.20
N SER A 7 5.87 -6.16 13.24
CA SER A 7 7.13 -6.93 13.22
C SER A 7 7.94 -6.75 11.93
N ILE A 8 7.28 -6.47 10.80
CA ILE A 8 7.94 -6.31 9.50
C ILE A 8 8.39 -4.86 9.27
N TYR A 9 7.54 -3.89 9.60
CA TYR A 9 7.71 -2.52 9.14
C TYR A 9 8.11 -1.52 10.23
N GLN A 10 7.92 -1.85 11.51
CA GLN A 10 8.23 -0.92 12.59
C GLN A 10 9.72 -0.56 12.57
N ALA A 11 10.01 0.72 12.74
CA ALA A 11 11.36 1.20 12.95
C ALA A 11 11.82 0.90 14.37
N TRP A 12 13.07 0.46 14.51
CA TRP A 12 13.68 0.12 15.78
C TRP A 12 14.99 0.88 15.94
N GLU A 13 15.26 1.36 17.15
CA GLU A 13 16.51 2.00 17.52
C GLU A 13 16.98 1.38 18.85
N HIS A 14 18.21 0.83 18.87
CA HIS A 14 18.78 0.14 20.04
C HIS A 14 17.86 -0.95 20.64
N GLY A 15 17.20 -1.74 19.78
CA GLY A 15 16.32 -2.84 20.21
C GLY A 15 14.97 -2.40 20.77
N LYS A 16 14.64 -1.10 20.72
CA LYS A 16 13.34 -0.56 21.14
C LYS A 16 12.58 0.01 19.94
N PRO A 17 11.24 -0.09 19.93
CA PRO A 17 10.44 0.48 18.87
C PRO A 17 10.55 2.01 18.92
N LEU A 18 10.80 2.63 17.77
CA LEU A 18 10.89 4.07 17.67
C LEU A 18 9.47 4.67 17.71
N GLY A 19 9.22 5.49 18.73
CA GLY A 19 7.96 6.22 18.88
C GLY A 19 7.79 7.32 17.83
N LEU A 20 6.55 7.75 17.64
CA LEU A 20 6.25 8.97 16.88
C LEU A 20 6.67 10.18 17.72
N SER A 21 7.15 11.24 17.08
CA SER A 21 7.28 12.54 17.75
C SER A 21 5.90 13.11 18.04
N GLU A 22 5.81 14.00 19.04
CA GLU A 22 4.56 14.66 19.41
C GLU A 22 3.92 15.39 18.22
N ASP A 23 4.73 16.12 17.44
CA ASP A 23 4.29 16.79 16.22
C ASP A 23 3.65 15.84 15.20
N LEU A 24 4.26 14.67 15.01
CA LEU A 24 3.79 13.68 14.03
C LEU A 24 2.53 12.96 14.53
N GLN A 25 2.45 12.73 15.84
CA GLN A 25 1.26 12.19 16.48
C GLN A 25 0.08 13.17 16.38
N ASN A 26 0.33 14.46 16.63
CA ASN A 26 -0.67 15.52 16.48
C ASN A 26 -1.11 15.65 15.02
N LEU A 27 -0.17 15.62 14.06
CA LEU A 27 -0.48 15.61 12.64
C LEU A 27 -1.39 14.43 12.27
N PHE A 28 -1.06 13.23 12.74
CA PHE A 28 -1.87 12.03 12.49
C PHE A 28 -3.30 12.18 13.00
N TYR A 29 -3.50 12.64 14.24
CA TYR A 29 -4.84 12.84 14.79
C TYR A 29 -5.62 13.96 14.09
N ASN A 30 -4.95 15.04 13.71
CA ASN A 30 -5.56 16.11 12.91
C ASN A 30 -6.05 15.58 11.55
N ILE A 31 -5.28 14.68 10.91
CA ILE A 31 -5.70 14.05 9.66
C ILE A 31 -6.90 13.12 9.88
N LEU A 32 -6.92 12.32 10.96
CA LEU A 32 -8.09 11.49 11.28
C LEU A 32 -9.37 12.32 11.45
N HIS A 33 -9.25 13.50 12.07
CA HIS A 33 -10.33 14.47 12.19
C HIS A 33 -10.75 15.05 10.82
N ASP A 34 -9.79 15.52 10.02
CA ASP A 34 -10.06 16.08 8.68
C ASP A 34 -10.72 15.08 7.73
N VAL A 35 -10.30 13.81 7.78
CA VAL A 35 -10.87 12.68 7.02
C VAL A 35 -12.24 12.24 7.59
N LYS A 36 -12.61 12.68 8.80
CA LYS A 36 -13.87 12.35 9.49
C LYS A 36 -14.04 10.84 9.68
N VAL A 37 -13.02 10.18 10.22
CA VAL A 37 -13.12 8.74 10.52
C VAL A 37 -14.17 8.47 11.60
N LYS A 38 -14.86 7.32 11.52
CA LYS A 38 -15.93 6.96 12.46
C LYS A 38 -15.45 6.71 13.88
N SER A 39 -14.26 6.13 14.03
CA SER A 39 -13.71 5.64 15.31
C SER A 39 -12.20 5.82 15.29
N ALA A 40 -11.73 7.00 15.70
CA ALA A 40 -10.30 7.35 15.69
C ALA A 40 -9.47 6.43 16.61
N ASP A 41 -10.08 5.89 17.67
CA ASP A 41 -9.51 4.89 18.59
C ASP A 41 -9.13 3.56 17.91
N ARG A 42 -9.62 3.32 16.69
CA ARG A 42 -9.29 2.12 15.90
C ARG A 42 -8.06 2.31 15.01
N TYR A 43 -7.45 3.49 15.01
CA TYR A 43 -6.30 3.83 14.18
C TYR A 43 -5.06 4.03 15.06
N ASP A 44 -4.06 3.18 14.86
CA ASP A 44 -2.71 3.41 15.40
C ASP A 44 -1.82 3.99 14.31
N ALA A 45 -0.81 4.74 14.71
CA ALA A 45 0.34 5.03 13.86
C ALA A 45 1.61 4.40 14.44
N ILE A 46 2.53 3.99 13.56
CA ILE A 46 3.87 3.54 13.92
C ILE A 46 4.89 4.23 13.02
N LYS A 47 6.12 4.40 13.51
CA LYS A 47 7.23 4.84 12.66
C LYS A 47 7.75 3.64 11.85
N THR A 48 8.05 3.82 10.58
CA THR A 48 8.53 2.75 9.67
C THR A 48 9.81 3.11 8.95
N CYS A 49 10.57 2.09 8.55
CA CYS A 49 11.78 2.25 7.71
C CYS A 49 11.47 2.33 6.20
N THR A 50 10.20 2.50 5.82
CA THR A 50 9.77 2.62 4.42
C THR A 50 10.02 4.02 3.88
N LEU A 51 10.01 4.15 2.54
CA LEU A 51 10.14 5.45 1.87
C LEU A 51 8.81 6.20 1.73
N HIS A 52 7.68 5.49 1.83
CA HIS A 52 6.33 6.05 1.74
C HIS A 52 5.45 5.49 2.86
N PRO A 53 4.37 6.21 3.23
CA PRO A 53 3.38 5.68 4.16
C PRO A 53 2.78 4.38 3.66
N ILE A 54 2.54 3.47 4.59
CA ILE A 54 1.94 2.16 4.32
C ILE A 54 0.88 1.88 5.38
N SER A 55 -0.09 1.03 5.08
CA SER A 55 -1.14 0.73 6.04
C SER A 55 -1.58 -0.72 6.03
N ALA A 56 -2.17 -1.16 7.14
CA ALA A 56 -2.76 -2.48 7.25
C ALA A 56 -3.88 -2.56 8.30
N GLY A 57 -4.76 -3.54 8.13
CA GLY A 57 -5.85 -3.82 9.05
C GLY A 57 -7.19 -3.30 8.56
N LEU A 58 -8.19 -3.33 9.44
CA LEU A 58 -9.57 -2.98 9.11
C LEU A 58 -10.14 -2.12 10.25
N PRO A 59 -10.51 -0.85 10.03
CA PRO A 59 -10.93 0.06 11.10
C PRO A 59 -12.20 -0.37 11.84
N TRP A 60 -13.07 -1.19 11.25
CA TRP A 60 -14.28 -1.70 11.91
C TRP A 60 -14.07 -3.01 12.70
N ARG A 61 -12.86 -3.59 12.69
CA ARG A 61 -12.53 -4.78 13.49
C ARG A 61 -12.02 -4.36 14.88
N ALA A 62 -12.19 -5.24 15.86
CA ALA A 62 -11.74 -4.97 17.23
C ALA A 62 -10.23 -4.63 17.34
N LYS A 63 -9.38 -5.25 16.51
CA LYS A 63 -7.93 -4.97 16.45
C LYS A 63 -7.58 -3.67 15.70
N GLY A 64 -8.54 -3.05 15.03
CA GLY A 64 -8.37 -1.82 14.27
C GLY A 64 -7.41 -1.96 13.08
N CYS A 65 -6.80 -0.84 12.75
CA CYS A 65 -5.80 -0.69 11.70
C CYS A 65 -4.57 0.07 12.22
N VAL A 66 -3.51 0.05 11.41
CA VAL A 66 -2.26 0.74 11.68
C VAL A 66 -1.77 1.43 10.41
N VAL A 67 -1.29 2.66 10.57
CA VAL A 67 -0.61 3.44 9.53
C VAL A 67 0.87 3.51 9.90
N GLY A 68 1.71 2.99 9.02
CA GLY A 68 3.15 3.15 9.06
C GLY A 68 3.55 4.48 8.43
N ILE A 69 4.15 5.35 9.22
CA ILE A 69 4.64 6.65 8.78
C ILE A 69 6.17 6.57 8.64
N PRO A 70 6.74 6.92 7.48
CA PRO A 70 8.18 6.88 7.28
C PRO A 70 8.91 7.70 8.31
N TYR A 71 10.00 7.18 8.85
CA TYR A 71 10.64 7.87 9.96
C TYR A 71 11.23 9.23 9.59
N HIS A 72 11.57 9.44 8.32
CA HIS A 72 12.05 10.71 7.79
C HIS A 72 10.96 11.78 7.61
N PHE A 73 9.68 11.46 7.87
CA PHE A 73 8.61 12.46 7.92
C PHE A 73 8.81 13.34 9.16
N SER A 74 9.42 14.49 8.93
CA SER A 74 9.73 15.50 9.93
C SER A 74 10.01 16.83 9.21
N ASN A 75 10.51 17.84 9.93
CA ASN A 75 11.01 19.04 9.26
C ASN A 75 12.18 18.67 8.31
N ARG A 76 12.47 19.54 7.34
CA ARG A 76 13.49 19.30 6.31
C ARG A 76 14.85 18.88 6.88
N SER A 77 15.41 19.65 7.82
CA SER A 77 16.75 19.39 8.34
C SER A 77 16.88 18.05 9.08
N SER A 78 15.88 17.67 9.85
CA SER A 78 15.82 16.37 10.52
C SER A 78 15.51 15.23 9.54
N GLY A 79 14.67 15.47 8.52
CA GLY A 79 14.33 14.49 7.49
C GLY A 79 15.54 14.10 6.66
N GLU A 80 16.36 15.08 6.28
CA GLU A 80 17.60 14.88 5.53
C GLU A 80 18.59 13.93 6.23
N GLN A 81 18.79 14.11 7.53
CA GLN A 81 19.67 13.26 8.32
C GLN A 81 19.09 11.85 8.49
N GLN A 82 17.76 11.75 8.53
CA GLN A 82 17.05 10.49 8.65
C GLN A 82 17.10 9.70 7.34
N ILE A 83 16.93 10.33 6.17
CA ILE A 83 17.03 9.67 4.86
C ILE A 83 18.39 9.00 4.68
N ALA A 84 19.47 9.67 5.08
CA ALA A 84 20.83 9.12 4.96
C ALA A 84 21.04 7.82 5.78
N LYS A 85 20.21 7.57 6.79
CA LYS A 85 20.23 6.35 7.62
C LYS A 85 19.40 5.21 6.99
N ILE A 86 18.59 5.48 5.96
CA ILE A 86 17.82 4.45 5.26
C ILE A 86 18.78 3.67 4.36
N ASP A 87 18.82 2.34 4.53
CA ASP A 87 19.61 1.47 3.66
C ASP A 87 18.89 1.26 2.31
N VAL A 88 18.94 2.29 1.46
CA VAL A 88 18.41 2.21 0.10
C VAL A 88 19.45 1.55 -0.79
N GLN A 89 19.06 0.47 -1.46
CA GLN A 89 19.92 -0.26 -2.40
C GLN A 89 19.33 -0.20 -3.81
N LEU A 90 20.11 0.30 -4.76
CA LEU A 90 19.77 0.32 -6.19
C LEU A 90 20.67 -0.69 -6.92
N ARG A 91 20.06 -1.71 -7.55
CA ARG A 91 20.76 -2.80 -8.25
C ARG A 91 21.85 -3.47 -7.38
N GLY A 92 21.55 -3.68 -6.10
CA GLY A 92 22.47 -4.29 -5.12
C GLY A 92 23.60 -3.38 -4.65
N LYS A 93 23.61 -2.10 -5.04
CA LYS A 93 24.57 -1.10 -4.54
C LYS A 93 23.86 -0.12 -3.62
N LYS A 94 24.47 0.17 -2.47
CA LYS A 94 23.97 1.22 -1.56
C LYS A 94 23.99 2.56 -2.26
N VAL A 95 22.92 3.34 -2.09
CA VAL A 95 22.85 4.71 -2.60
C VAL A 95 23.95 5.54 -1.93
N ASN A 96 24.74 6.23 -2.75
CA ASN A 96 25.67 7.23 -2.23
C ASN A 96 24.93 8.55 -2.07
N TRP A 97 24.54 8.90 -0.84
CA TRP A 97 23.81 10.14 -0.53
C TRP A 97 24.57 11.43 -0.81
N THR A 98 25.88 11.35 -1.14
CA THR A 98 26.69 12.52 -1.54
C THR A 98 26.85 12.64 -3.05
N SER A 99 26.43 11.65 -3.84
CA SER A 99 26.47 11.76 -5.30
C SER A 99 25.35 12.67 -5.82
N PRO A 100 25.47 13.25 -7.03
CA PRO A 100 24.40 14.05 -7.62
C PRO A 100 23.05 13.32 -7.67
N GLU A 101 23.06 12.03 -8.00
CA GLU A 101 21.85 11.19 -8.05
C GLU A 101 21.30 10.89 -6.66
N GLY A 102 22.17 10.65 -5.68
CA GLY A 102 21.77 10.46 -4.29
C GLY A 102 21.18 11.72 -3.67
N LEU A 103 21.70 12.89 -4.00
CA LEU A 103 21.15 14.18 -3.60
C LEU A 103 19.79 14.43 -4.27
N ALA A 104 19.66 14.16 -5.57
CA ALA A 104 18.39 14.27 -6.27
C ALA A 104 17.32 13.33 -5.67
N LEU A 105 17.69 12.08 -5.36
CA LEU A 105 16.79 11.13 -4.69
C LEU A 105 16.44 11.60 -3.27
N LYS A 106 17.43 12.12 -2.52
CA LYS A 106 17.22 12.65 -1.18
C LYS A 106 16.24 13.82 -1.20
N ASP A 107 16.39 14.75 -2.14
CA ASP A 107 15.48 15.88 -2.30
C ASP A 107 14.05 15.42 -2.67
N ALA A 108 13.92 14.41 -3.53
CA ALA A 108 12.62 13.83 -3.89
C ALA A 108 11.90 13.12 -2.72
N LEU A 109 12.66 12.64 -1.72
CA LEU A 109 12.09 12.00 -0.53
C LEU A 109 11.70 13.01 0.56
N ILE A 110 12.13 14.28 0.45
CA ILE A 110 11.78 15.34 1.40
C ILE A 110 10.48 15.98 0.95
N LEU A 111 9.38 15.47 1.49
CA LEU A 111 8.05 16.04 1.25
C LEU A 111 7.79 17.25 2.15
N SER A 112 7.11 18.26 1.60
CA SER A 112 6.54 19.37 2.37
C SER A 112 5.51 18.87 3.41
N PRO A 113 5.18 19.70 4.41
CA PRO A 113 4.13 19.36 5.38
C PRO A 113 2.79 19.00 4.71
N GLU A 114 2.40 19.71 3.64
CA GLU A 114 1.20 19.43 2.87
C GLU A 114 1.27 18.09 2.15
N ALA A 115 2.41 17.75 1.54
CA ALA A 115 2.61 16.49 0.84
C ALA A 115 2.68 15.30 1.82
N GLN A 116 3.31 15.47 2.99
CA GLN A 116 3.28 14.49 4.07
C GLN A 116 1.83 14.26 4.56
N LYS A 117 1.06 15.36 4.74
CA LYS A 117 -0.35 15.30 5.14
C LYS A 117 -1.19 14.53 4.13
N PHE A 118 -1.00 14.78 2.83
CA PHE A 118 -1.64 14.06 1.74
C PHE A 118 -1.28 12.57 1.75
N ALA A 119 0.01 12.25 1.84
CA ALA A 119 0.50 10.87 1.82
C ALA A 119 -0.08 10.02 2.97
N ILE A 120 -0.15 10.57 4.18
CA ILE A 120 -0.76 9.88 5.34
C ILE A 120 -2.28 9.74 5.17
N ALA A 121 -2.97 10.80 4.72
CA ALA A 121 -4.41 10.77 4.54
C ALA A 121 -4.88 9.77 3.48
N ARG A 122 -4.10 9.59 2.42
CA ARG A 122 -4.35 8.58 1.39
C ARG A 122 -4.44 7.19 2.00
N GLU A 123 -3.50 6.82 2.86
CA GLU A 123 -3.51 5.52 3.55
C GLU A 123 -4.72 5.36 4.49
N ILE A 124 -5.13 6.43 5.18
CA ILE A 124 -6.33 6.41 6.05
C ILE A 124 -7.60 6.19 5.22
N ILE A 125 -7.73 6.85 4.08
CA ILE A 125 -8.88 6.68 3.16
C ILE A 125 -8.87 5.27 2.57
N ASP A 126 -7.70 4.74 2.21
CA ASP A 126 -7.56 3.39 1.68
C ASP A 126 -8.08 2.33 2.66
N LEU A 127 -7.73 2.48 3.94
CA LEU A 127 -8.24 1.66 5.05
C LEU A 127 -9.77 1.75 5.20
N GLN A 128 -10.38 2.92 4.96
CA GLN A 128 -11.84 3.08 5.00
C GLN A 128 -12.56 2.43 3.82
N GLN A 129 -11.85 2.22 2.71
CA GLN A 129 -12.41 1.65 1.48
C GLN A 129 -12.27 0.13 1.40
N ASN A 130 -11.72 -0.50 2.44
CA ASN A 130 -11.56 -1.95 2.53
C ASN A 130 -10.68 -2.51 1.42
N ARG A 131 -9.80 -1.70 0.82
CA ARG A 131 -8.94 -2.14 -0.30
C ARG A 131 -8.15 -3.42 0.04
N PRO A 132 -7.51 -3.56 1.22
CA PRO A 132 -6.80 -4.79 1.55
C PRO A 132 -7.68 -6.04 1.49
N LEU A 133 -8.96 -5.91 1.88
CA LEU A 133 -9.93 -7.00 1.80
C LEU A 133 -10.29 -7.31 0.34
N ILE A 134 -10.61 -6.28 -0.45
CA ILE A 134 -11.06 -6.46 -1.84
C ILE A 134 -9.93 -7.01 -2.71
N CYS A 135 -8.73 -6.45 -2.62
CA CYS A 135 -7.55 -6.95 -3.32
C CYS A 135 -7.23 -8.41 -2.95
N ALA A 136 -7.39 -8.80 -1.67
CA ALA A 136 -7.17 -10.18 -1.23
C ALA A 136 -8.20 -11.18 -1.80
N THR A 137 -9.39 -10.73 -2.23
CA THR A 137 -10.43 -11.62 -2.80
C THR A 137 -10.27 -11.89 -4.29
N VAL A 138 -9.49 -11.08 -5.02
CA VAL A 138 -9.33 -11.22 -6.48
C VAL A 138 -8.76 -12.59 -6.85
N GLY A 139 -7.68 -13.01 -6.17
CA GLY A 139 -7.05 -14.31 -6.38
C GLY A 139 -8.00 -15.49 -6.22
N PRO A 140 -8.67 -15.63 -5.06
CA PRO A 140 -9.68 -16.67 -4.84
C PRO A 140 -10.82 -16.68 -5.88
N ILE A 141 -11.32 -15.51 -6.29
CA ILE A 141 -12.38 -15.39 -7.30
C ILE A 141 -11.89 -15.90 -8.66
N CYS A 142 -10.71 -15.48 -9.11
CA CYS A 142 -10.12 -15.93 -10.36
C CYS A 142 -9.83 -17.44 -10.34
N LEU A 143 -9.29 -17.96 -9.23
CA LEU A 143 -9.03 -19.39 -9.06
C LEU A 143 -10.34 -20.21 -9.13
N ALA A 144 -11.39 -19.77 -8.44
CA ALA A 144 -12.69 -20.42 -8.46
C ALA A 144 -13.30 -20.39 -9.89
N GLY A 145 -13.22 -19.26 -10.59
CA GLY A 145 -13.66 -19.14 -11.97
C GLY A 145 -12.91 -20.07 -12.93
N SER A 146 -11.58 -20.15 -12.80
CA SER A 146 -10.76 -21.10 -13.57
C SER A 146 -11.10 -22.56 -13.26
N TYR A 147 -11.33 -22.89 -11.99
CA TYR A 147 -11.71 -24.25 -11.60
C TYR A 147 -13.08 -24.64 -12.17
N ILE A 148 -14.09 -23.79 -11.98
CA ILE A 148 -15.46 -24.04 -12.47
C ILE A 148 -15.48 -24.14 -13.98
N SER A 149 -14.85 -23.20 -14.69
CA SER A 149 -14.76 -23.24 -16.15
C SER A 149 -14.06 -24.51 -16.63
N GLY A 150 -12.95 -24.87 -15.97
CA GLY A 150 -12.22 -26.10 -16.23
C GLY A 150 -13.12 -27.34 -16.17
N VAL A 151 -13.86 -27.53 -15.09
CA VAL A 151 -14.73 -28.70 -14.90
C VAL A 151 -15.93 -28.68 -15.87
N THR A 152 -16.68 -27.58 -15.90
CA THR A 152 -17.94 -27.48 -16.63
C THR A 152 -17.73 -27.62 -18.14
N VAL A 153 -16.71 -26.97 -18.71
CA VAL A 153 -16.44 -27.05 -20.15
C VAL A 153 -15.93 -28.45 -20.52
N LYS A 154 -15.09 -29.07 -19.67
CA LYS A 154 -14.66 -30.45 -19.92
C LYS A 154 -15.84 -31.43 -19.93
N GLN A 155 -16.82 -31.22 -19.06
CA GLN A 155 -18.03 -32.05 -19.00
C GLN A 155 -18.96 -31.78 -20.18
N ALA A 156 -19.23 -30.52 -20.50
CA ALA A 156 -20.13 -30.13 -21.58
C ALA A 156 -19.64 -30.57 -22.97
N LEU A 157 -18.33 -30.54 -23.19
CA LEU A 157 -17.72 -30.92 -24.47
C LEU A 157 -17.27 -32.39 -24.52
N GLY A 158 -17.52 -33.18 -23.47
CA GLY A 158 -17.09 -34.58 -23.40
C GLY A 158 -15.57 -34.77 -23.39
N LEU A 159 -14.78 -33.73 -23.09
CA LEU A 159 -13.31 -33.75 -23.10
C LEU A 159 -12.72 -34.75 -22.11
N TYR A 160 -13.50 -35.20 -21.11
CA TYR A 160 -13.06 -36.28 -20.20
C TYR A 160 -12.76 -37.60 -20.94
N TYR A 161 -13.46 -37.86 -22.05
CA TYR A 161 -13.22 -39.02 -22.90
C TYR A 161 -12.20 -38.76 -24.03
N ALA A 162 -11.70 -37.53 -24.14
CA ALA A 162 -10.74 -37.15 -25.16
C ALA A 162 -9.30 -37.61 -24.84
N PRO A 163 -8.43 -37.69 -25.87
CA PRO A 163 -7.00 -37.94 -25.70
C PRO A 163 -6.35 -37.03 -24.65
N VAL A 164 -5.35 -37.56 -23.95
CA VAL A 164 -4.62 -36.85 -22.89
C VAL A 164 -4.08 -35.50 -23.38
N LEU A 165 -3.61 -35.44 -24.63
CA LEU A 165 -3.07 -34.21 -25.22
C LEU A 165 -4.10 -33.06 -25.24
N LEU A 166 -5.33 -33.31 -25.70
CA LEU A 166 -6.38 -32.30 -25.76
C LEU A 166 -6.78 -31.83 -24.35
N ARG A 167 -6.86 -32.76 -23.40
CA ARG A 167 -7.11 -32.43 -21.99
C ARG A 167 -6.00 -31.54 -21.40
N SER A 168 -4.76 -31.85 -21.70
CA SER A 168 -3.60 -31.06 -21.24
C SER A 168 -3.59 -29.66 -21.84
N ILE A 169 -3.77 -29.53 -23.16
CA ILE A 169 -3.85 -28.21 -23.84
C ILE A 169 -4.96 -27.37 -23.22
N TYR A 170 -6.14 -27.95 -23.02
CA TYR A 170 -7.26 -27.26 -22.41
C TYR A 170 -6.97 -26.80 -20.97
N ASN A 171 -6.42 -27.68 -20.12
CA ASN A 171 -6.08 -27.29 -18.74
C ASN A 171 -5.04 -26.17 -18.70
N VAL A 172 -4.01 -26.21 -19.57
CA VAL A 172 -3.02 -25.14 -19.69
C VAL A 172 -3.68 -23.84 -20.12
N ALA A 173 -4.59 -23.88 -21.10
CA ALA A 173 -5.32 -22.71 -21.55
C ALA A 173 -6.18 -22.10 -20.42
N VAL A 174 -6.89 -22.92 -19.64
CA VAL A 174 -7.69 -22.46 -18.50
C VAL A 174 -6.84 -21.80 -17.43
N VAL A 175 -5.69 -22.38 -17.10
CA VAL A 175 -4.75 -21.80 -16.13
C VAL A 175 -4.20 -20.48 -16.65
N ALA A 176 -3.78 -20.42 -17.92
CA ALA A 176 -3.27 -19.21 -18.54
C ALA A 176 -4.31 -18.09 -18.57
N LEU A 177 -5.56 -18.39 -18.98
CA LEU A 177 -6.66 -17.43 -18.97
C LEU A 177 -7.01 -16.98 -17.55
N GLY A 178 -6.95 -17.88 -16.57
CA GLY A 178 -7.12 -17.57 -15.15
C GLY A 178 -6.08 -16.57 -14.65
N LEU A 179 -4.82 -16.80 -14.99
CA LEU A 179 -3.71 -15.92 -14.62
C LEU A 179 -3.82 -14.55 -15.29
N ILE A 180 -4.10 -14.51 -16.60
CA ILE A 180 -4.34 -13.26 -17.33
C ILE A 180 -5.51 -12.50 -16.71
N GLY A 181 -6.62 -13.19 -16.44
CA GLY A 181 -7.78 -12.62 -15.76
C GLY A 181 -7.41 -12.05 -14.40
N TYR A 182 -6.65 -12.79 -13.58
CA TYR A 182 -6.17 -12.30 -12.29
C TYR A 182 -5.35 -11.01 -12.43
N CYS A 183 -4.34 -10.99 -13.31
CA CYS A 183 -3.52 -9.80 -13.53
C CYS A 183 -4.37 -8.60 -13.94
N LEU A 184 -5.22 -8.75 -14.96
CA LEU A 184 -6.05 -7.67 -15.46
C LEU A 184 -7.06 -7.16 -14.41
N LEU A 185 -7.75 -8.07 -13.70
CA LEU A 185 -8.69 -7.69 -12.66
C LEU A 185 -7.98 -7.01 -11.49
N TYR A 186 -6.86 -7.57 -11.03
CA TYR A 186 -6.10 -7.02 -9.91
C TYR A 186 -5.57 -5.62 -10.23
N ASP A 187 -5.00 -5.43 -11.41
CA ASP A 187 -4.48 -4.13 -11.86
C ASP A 187 -5.60 -3.11 -12.00
N THR A 188 -6.71 -3.48 -12.65
CA THR A 188 -7.88 -2.60 -12.83
C THR A 188 -8.47 -2.17 -11.50
N ILE A 189 -8.64 -3.12 -10.57
CA ILE A 189 -9.17 -2.84 -9.23
C ILE A 189 -8.20 -1.95 -8.45
N SER A 190 -6.91 -2.25 -8.48
CA SER A 190 -5.88 -1.48 -7.77
C SER A 190 -5.83 -0.05 -8.27
N GLN A 191 -5.78 0.16 -9.59
CA GLN A 191 -5.78 1.49 -10.19
C GLN A 191 -7.07 2.27 -9.89
N ALA A 192 -8.22 1.60 -9.90
CA ALA A 192 -9.49 2.22 -9.54
C ALA A 192 -9.51 2.66 -8.06
N PHE A 193 -8.88 1.89 -7.16
CA PHE A 193 -8.69 2.31 -5.78
C PHE A 193 -7.74 3.51 -5.69
N ASP A 194 -6.54 3.43 -6.27
CA ASP A 194 -5.57 4.53 -6.24
C ASP A 194 -6.21 5.85 -6.69
N TYR A 195 -6.86 5.86 -7.85
CA TYR A 195 -7.55 7.04 -8.37
C TYR A 195 -8.65 7.56 -7.41
N ARG A 196 -9.46 6.66 -6.85
CA ARG A 196 -10.54 7.06 -5.93
C ARG A 196 -9.98 7.59 -4.61
N THR A 197 -8.95 6.96 -4.08
CA THR A 197 -8.29 7.36 -2.83
C THR A 197 -7.64 8.71 -3.01
N ASP A 198 -6.89 8.92 -4.08
CA ASP A 198 -6.25 10.21 -4.39
C ASP A 198 -7.26 11.32 -4.58
N ARG A 199 -8.30 11.07 -5.39
CA ARG A 199 -9.37 12.05 -5.62
C ARG A 199 -10.08 12.44 -4.33
N LYS A 200 -10.39 11.47 -3.47
CA LYS A 200 -10.99 11.74 -2.15
C LYS A 200 -10.06 12.52 -1.25
N THR A 201 -8.78 12.15 -1.21
CA THR A 201 -7.78 12.82 -0.38
C THR A 201 -7.61 14.29 -0.81
N ALA A 202 -7.44 14.54 -2.11
CA ALA A 202 -7.33 15.89 -2.64
C ALA A 202 -8.60 16.72 -2.42
N SER A 203 -9.78 16.09 -2.34
CA SER A 203 -11.06 16.77 -2.11
C SER A 203 -11.32 17.20 -0.65
N ILE A 204 -10.49 16.78 0.31
CA ILE A 204 -10.67 17.15 1.72
C ILE A 204 -10.52 18.66 1.91
N SER A 205 -9.46 19.25 1.36
CA SER A 205 -9.22 20.70 1.40
C SER A 205 -8.17 21.13 0.36
N PRO A 206 -8.04 22.43 0.05
CA PRO A 206 -7.00 22.94 -0.84
C PRO A 206 -5.57 22.60 -0.41
N SER A 207 -5.31 22.43 0.89
CA SER A 207 -3.97 22.03 1.37
C SER A 207 -3.65 20.59 0.97
N PHE A 208 -4.63 19.68 1.04
CA PHE A 208 -4.46 18.30 0.57
C PHE A 208 -4.25 18.23 -0.94
N ALA A 209 -5.00 19.02 -1.71
CA ALA A 209 -4.82 19.07 -3.16
C ALA A 209 -3.40 19.53 -3.54
N ARG A 210 -2.87 20.58 -2.91
CA ARG A 210 -1.48 21.04 -3.14
C ARG A 210 -0.46 19.96 -2.74
N GLY A 211 -0.66 19.32 -1.58
CA GLY A 211 0.18 18.22 -1.14
C GLY A 211 0.19 17.04 -2.12
N GLY A 212 -0.96 16.72 -2.73
CA GLY A 212 -1.06 15.68 -3.74
C GLY A 212 -0.34 16.01 -5.05
N VAL A 213 -0.28 17.27 -5.45
CA VAL A 213 0.50 17.70 -6.64
C VAL A 213 1.98 17.45 -6.40
N GLU A 214 2.51 17.86 -5.25
CA GLU A 214 3.92 17.62 -4.92
C GLU A 214 4.23 16.13 -4.74
N PHE A 215 3.34 15.37 -4.08
CA PHE A 215 3.53 13.94 -3.87
C PHE A 215 3.71 13.13 -5.18
N TYR A 216 3.14 13.60 -6.29
CA TYR A 216 3.20 12.95 -7.60
C TYR A 216 4.15 13.62 -8.60
N ASN A 217 4.84 14.70 -8.22
CA ASN A 217 5.76 15.44 -9.08
C ASN A 217 7.19 14.91 -8.94
#